data_AF-A0A7C5IB92-F1
#
_entry.id   AF-A0A7C5IB92-F1
#
_cell.length_a   1.000
_cell.length_b   1.000
_cell.length_c   1.000
_cell.angle_alpha   90.00
_cell.angle_beta   90.00
_cell.angle_gamma   90.00
#
_symmetry.space_group_name_H-M   'P 1'
#
loop_
_entity.id
_entity.type
_entity.pdbx_description
1 polymer ?
#
loop_
_entity_poly.entity_id
_entity_poly.type
_entity_poly.pdbx_seq_one_letter_code
_entity_poly.pdbx_strand_id
1 'polypeptide(L)'
;MKVRSSATLVLVTLLCFPALADDNPKVNVQMFRPSPHPGDIMGIFTSNQPKSLEWGVGAYFGFNSKPLSIAGKDARVVAWQGFAELQGNLGLFDFMDIGLALPLFMSSGDEPLKTTPWPKQVDGFSLGDLRLSLKGTFLGGNGKGFGLALAEDLSFPTATGNNLTGDKLVTSTTNLVLDYSTKGWVAAINLGVRAKKTV
;
A
#
# COMPACT_ATOMS: atom_id res chain seq x y z
N MET A 1 4.53 -0.28 -47.26
CA MET A 1 5.82 -0.77 -46.72
C MET A 1 6.27 0.19 -45.63
N LYS A 2 6.39 -0.33 -44.39
CA LYS A 2 7.00 0.23 -43.16
C LYS A 2 6.45 1.54 -42.57
N VAL A 3 5.51 1.39 -41.63
CA VAL A 3 5.28 2.35 -40.53
C VAL A 3 6.40 2.13 -39.50
N ARG A 4 7.20 3.17 -39.25
CA ARG A 4 8.23 3.16 -38.20
C ARG A 4 7.57 3.46 -36.86
N SER A 5 7.49 2.44 -36.01
CA SER A 5 7.11 2.58 -34.60
C SER A 5 8.35 3.01 -33.81
N SER A 6 8.33 4.22 -33.25
CA SER A 6 9.35 4.70 -32.33
C SER A 6 8.89 4.37 -30.90
N ALA A 7 9.45 3.30 -30.33
CA ALA A 7 9.27 2.97 -28.93
C ALA A 7 10.19 3.88 -28.09
N THR A 8 9.61 4.86 -27.42
CA THR A 8 10.32 5.71 -26.46
C THR A 8 10.46 4.93 -25.15
N LEU A 9 11.69 4.49 -24.86
CA LEU A 9 12.06 3.84 -23.62
C LEU A 9 12.17 4.92 -22.52
N VAL A 10 11.27 4.92 -21.54
CA VAL A 10 11.40 5.79 -20.35
C VAL A 10 12.30 5.07 -19.35
N LEU A 11 13.52 5.60 -19.19
CA LEU A 11 14.50 5.12 -18.22
C LEU A 11 14.15 5.68 -16.83
N VAL A 12 13.72 4.81 -15.92
CA VAL A 12 13.51 5.16 -14.51
C VAL A 12 14.85 5.14 -13.79
N THR A 13 15.37 6.31 -13.46
CA THR A 13 16.64 6.48 -12.74
C THR A 13 16.44 6.19 -11.24
N LEU A 14 17.01 5.11 -10.73
CA LEU A 14 17.13 4.88 -9.28
C LEU A 14 18.19 5.84 -8.69
N LEU A 15 17.75 6.80 -7.89
CA LEU A 15 18.64 7.63 -7.06
C LEU A 15 18.98 6.89 -5.77
N CYS A 16 20.22 6.38 -5.64
CA CYS A 16 20.77 5.91 -4.38
C CYS A 16 21.45 7.07 -3.63
N PHE A 17 20.95 7.42 -2.44
CA PHE A 17 21.60 8.32 -1.49
C PHE A 17 22.16 7.52 -0.30
N PRO A 18 23.24 7.99 0.36
CA PRO A 18 23.82 7.30 1.51
C PRO A 18 22.86 7.27 2.71
N ALA A 19 22.90 6.17 3.48
CA ALA A 19 22.08 5.92 4.66
C ALA A 19 22.81 6.32 5.95
N LEU A 20 22.10 6.94 6.89
CA LEU A 20 22.51 7.15 8.29
C LEU A 20 21.56 6.31 9.15
N ALA A 21 22.12 5.57 10.11
CA ALA A 21 21.40 4.65 11.00
C ALA A 21 20.54 5.37 12.07
N ASP A 22 19.40 4.80 12.45
CA ASP A 22 18.46 5.31 13.45
C ASP A 22 18.32 4.39 14.67
N ASP A 23 18.18 5.00 15.85
CA ASP A 23 18.26 4.37 17.18
C ASP A 23 16.98 3.65 17.63
N ASN A 24 15.92 3.56 16.81
CA ASN A 24 14.69 2.88 17.22
C ASN A 24 14.00 2.13 16.07
N PRO A 25 13.78 0.79 16.16
CA PRO A 25 13.04 0.05 15.15
C PRO A 25 11.57 0.45 15.18
N LYS A 26 11.21 1.45 14.35
CA LYS A 26 9.81 1.75 14.04
C LYS A 26 9.29 0.67 13.10
N VAL A 27 8.68 -0.36 13.67
CA VAL A 27 8.01 -1.42 12.93
C VAL A 27 6.59 -0.93 12.62
N ASN A 28 6.25 -0.84 11.33
CA ASN A 28 4.86 -0.63 10.91
C ASN A 28 4.07 -1.93 11.11
N VAL A 29 3.04 -1.90 11.97
CA VAL A 29 2.21 -3.08 12.27
C VAL A 29 1.09 -3.30 11.26
N GLN A 30 0.88 -2.37 10.32
CA GLN A 30 -0.10 -2.52 9.23
C GLN A 30 0.45 -3.45 8.15
N MET A 31 -0.04 -4.69 8.13
CA MET A 31 0.31 -5.68 7.10
C MET A 31 -0.67 -5.70 5.91
N PHE A 32 -1.92 -5.28 6.12
CA PHE A 32 -2.95 -5.28 5.07
C PHE A 32 -3.12 -3.89 4.45
N ARG A 33 -2.91 -3.80 3.13
CA ARG A 33 -2.97 -2.56 2.33
C ARG A 33 -3.80 -2.82 1.07
N PRO A 34 -5.14 -2.81 1.15
CA PRO A 34 -5.99 -3.10 -0.01
C PRO A 34 -5.78 -2.08 -1.13
N SER A 35 -5.94 -2.47 -2.40
CA SER A 35 -5.87 -1.57 -3.53
C SER A 35 -7.07 -0.59 -3.51
N PRO A 36 -6.87 0.71 -3.78
CA PRO A 36 -7.96 1.65 -3.96
C PRO A 36 -8.64 1.57 -5.35
N HIS A 37 -8.10 0.76 -6.26
CA HIS A 37 -8.59 0.68 -7.64
C HIS A 37 -9.73 -0.33 -7.81
N PRO A 38 -10.75 -0.01 -8.62
CA PRO A 38 -11.87 -0.91 -8.85
C PRO A 38 -11.44 -2.13 -9.67
N GLY A 39 -12.05 -3.28 -9.37
CA GLY A 39 -11.76 -4.55 -10.06
C GLY A 39 -10.51 -5.28 -9.57
N ASP A 40 -9.78 -4.70 -8.60
CA ASP A 40 -8.67 -5.36 -7.92
C ASP A 40 -9.15 -6.32 -6.83
N ILE A 41 -8.28 -7.27 -6.48
CA ILE A 41 -8.59 -8.35 -5.53
C ILE A 41 -7.90 -8.03 -4.21
N MET A 42 -8.57 -7.22 -3.38
CA MET A 42 -7.99 -6.75 -2.12
C MET A 42 -6.66 -6.03 -2.37
N GLY A 43 -5.54 -6.48 -1.80
CA GLY A 43 -4.20 -5.91 -2.04
C GLY A 43 -3.51 -6.41 -3.32
N ILE A 44 -4.19 -7.20 -4.15
CA ILE A 44 -3.65 -7.69 -5.43
C ILE A 44 -4.22 -6.87 -6.57
N PHE A 45 -3.35 -6.16 -7.27
CA PHE A 45 -3.69 -5.37 -8.44
C PHE A 45 -4.04 -6.25 -9.64
N THR A 46 -4.92 -5.75 -10.49
CA THR A 46 -5.31 -6.27 -11.81
C THR A 46 -5.16 -5.18 -12.86
N SER A 47 -5.18 -5.55 -14.14
CA SER A 47 -5.19 -4.63 -15.29
C SER A 47 -6.54 -3.95 -15.55
N ASN A 48 -7.57 -4.20 -14.73
CA ASN A 48 -8.84 -3.50 -14.84
C ASN A 48 -8.65 -2.01 -14.55
N GLN A 49 -9.29 -1.15 -15.33
CA GLN A 49 -9.37 0.28 -15.06
C GLN A 49 -10.82 0.79 -15.06
N PRO A 50 -11.12 1.85 -14.31
CA PRO A 50 -12.32 2.64 -14.53
C PRO A 50 -12.24 3.39 -15.86
N LYS A 51 -13.40 3.79 -16.41
CA LYS A 51 -13.42 4.67 -17.58
C LYS A 51 -12.89 6.07 -17.23
N SER A 52 -12.54 6.84 -18.25
CA SER A 52 -12.10 8.23 -18.08
C SER A 52 -13.16 9.06 -17.33
N LEU A 53 -12.72 9.76 -16.28
CA LEU A 53 -13.53 10.55 -15.35
C LEU A 53 -14.52 9.75 -14.48
N GLU A 54 -14.48 8.42 -14.54
CA GLU A 54 -15.20 7.58 -13.59
C GLU A 54 -14.44 7.58 -12.26
N TRP A 55 -15.16 7.80 -11.17
CA TRP A 55 -14.60 7.87 -9.83
C TRP A 55 -15.32 6.92 -8.90
N GLY A 56 -14.62 6.49 -7.86
CA GLY A 56 -15.15 5.61 -6.83
C GLY A 56 -14.67 6.04 -5.45
N VAL A 57 -15.43 5.64 -4.43
CA VAL A 57 -15.03 5.72 -3.03
C VAL A 57 -15.36 4.42 -2.33
N GLY A 58 -14.55 4.06 -1.34
CA GLY A 58 -14.69 2.80 -0.63
C GLY A 58 -14.07 2.87 0.76
N ALA A 59 -14.38 1.85 1.55
CA ALA A 59 -13.74 1.68 2.84
C ALA A 59 -13.51 0.20 3.13
N TYR A 60 -12.35 -0.13 3.69
CA TYR A 60 -12.08 -1.42 4.29
C TYR A 60 -12.06 -1.32 5.80
N PHE A 61 -12.50 -2.38 6.47
CA PHE A 61 -12.45 -2.49 7.91
C PHE A 61 -11.80 -3.81 8.27
N GLY A 62 -11.07 -3.84 9.37
CA GLY A 62 -10.56 -5.09 9.90
C GLY A 62 -10.09 -4.96 11.33
N PHE A 63 -9.72 -6.12 11.86
CA PHE A 63 -9.33 -6.27 13.26
C PHE A 63 -8.16 -7.24 13.36
N ASN A 64 -7.12 -6.80 14.07
CA ASN A 64 -5.91 -7.57 14.30
C ASN A 64 -5.81 -7.91 15.79
N SER A 65 -5.65 -9.20 16.10
CA SER A 65 -5.36 -9.67 17.45
C SER A 65 -3.87 -9.88 17.62
N LYS A 66 -3.27 -9.27 18.65
CA LYS A 66 -1.84 -9.35 18.99
C LYS A 66 -0.91 -9.08 17.79
N PRO A 67 -1.10 -7.97 17.04
CA PRO A 67 -0.28 -7.70 15.85
C PRO A 67 1.20 -7.50 16.17
N LEU A 68 1.55 -7.14 17.41
CA LEU A 68 2.93 -7.04 17.86
C LEU A 68 3.09 -7.51 19.31
N SER A 69 3.91 -8.54 19.51
CA SER A 69 4.25 -9.10 20.82
C SER A 69 5.74 -9.38 20.91
N ILE A 70 6.29 -9.36 22.13
CA ILE A 70 7.70 -9.66 22.38
C ILE A 70 7.83 -11.16 22.66
N ALA A 71 8.70 -11.85 21.93
CA ALA A 71 8.96 -13.26 22.21
C ALA A 71 9.65 -13.41 23.58
N GLY A 72 9.14 -14.30 24.44
CA GLY A 72 9.75 -14.67 25.72
C GLY A 72 9.40 -13.79 26.93
N LYS A 73 8.71 -12.66 26.72
CA LYS A 73 8.05 -11.88 27.78
C LYS A 73 6.62 -11.71 27.30
N ASP A 74 5.60 -12.21 28.01
CA ASP A 74 4.17 -12.10 27.62
C ASP A 74 3.65 -10.64 27.71
N ALA A 75 4.38 -9.72 27.07
CA ALA A 75 4.14 -8.30 26.98
C ALA A 75 3.71 -7.98 25.56
N ARG A 76 2.52 -7.41 25.42
CA ARG A 76 1.88 -7.12 24.14
C ARG A 76 2.04 -5.64 23.86
N VAL A 77 2.99 -5.32 22.98
CA VAL A 77 3.23 -3.94 22.53
C VAL A 77 1.98 -3.38 21.86
N VAL A 78 1.29 -4.22 21.08
CA VAL A 78 -0.05 -3.95 20.58
C VAL A 78 -0.90 -5.19 20.83
N ALA A 79 -1.84 -5.10 21.75
CA ALA A 79 -2.71 -6.19 22.16
C ALA A 79 -3.84 -6.40 21.15
N TRP A 80 -4.45 -5.33 20.68
CA TRP A 80 -5.44 -5.35 19.61
C TRP A 80 -5.37 -4.06 18.79
N GLN A 81 -5.81 -4.16 17.53
CA GLN A 81 -5.90 -3.02 16.64
C GLN A 81 -7.08 -3.19 15.70
N GLY A 82 -8.03 -2.25 15.76
CA GLY A 82 -9.01 -2.05 14.71
C GLY A 82 -8.46 -1.09 13.67
N PHE A 83 -8.76 -1.33 12.39
CA PHE A 83 -8.44 -0.38 11.34
C PHE A 83 -9.63 -0.13 10.42
N ALA A 84 -9.67 1.08 9.88
CA ALA A 84 -10.48 1.45 8.74
C ALA A 84 -9.54 2.06 7.69
N GLU A 85 -9.72 1.76 6.41
CA GLU A 85 -8.99 2.42 5.34
C GLU A 85 -9.99 3.05 4.39
N LEU A 86 -10.02 4.39 4.37
CA LEU A 86 -10.85 5.16 3.46
C LEU A 86 -10.13 5.30 2.12
N GLN A 87 -10.85 5.07 1.03
CA GLN A 87 -10.27 5.03 -0.30
C GLN A 87 -11.12 5.84 -1.28
N GLY A 88 -10.44 6.41 -2.27
CA GLY A 88 -11.07 7.00 -3.44
C GLY A 88 -10.20 6.77 -4.67
N ASN A 89 -10.82 6.75 -5.85
CA ASN A 89 -10.11 6.63 -7.12
C ASN A 89 -10.74 7.48 -8.22
N LEU A 90 -9.97 7.71 -9.29
CA LEU A 90 -10.36 8.44 -10.48
C LEU A 90 -9.66 7.87 -11.71
N GLY A 91 -10.46 7.35 -12.64
CA GLY A 91 -10.01 6.92 -13.96
C GLY A 91 -9.66 8.10 -14.85
N LEU A 92 -8.56 7.95 -15.60
CA LEU A 92 -8.03 8.93 -16.51
C LEU A 92 -7.66 8.26 -17.85
N PHE A 93 -8.14 8.85 -18.94
CA PHE A 93 -7.75 8.48 -20.31
C PHE A 93 -8.00 7.01 -20.69
N ASP A 94 -8.88 6.29 -19.97
CA ASP A 94 -9.23 4.88 -20.19
C ASP A 94 -8.06 3.87 -20.06
N PHE A 95 -6.87 4.29 -19.64
CA PHE A 95 -5.74 3.39 -19.39
C PHE A 95 -5.06 3.62 -18.04
N MET A 96 -5.38 4.72 -17.34
CA MET A 96 -4.76 5.10 -16.08
C MET A 96 -5.81 5.27 -14.99
N ASP A 97 -5.44 4.94 -13.77
CA ASP A 97 -6.27 5.14 -12.58
C ASP A 97 -5.41 5.71 -11.45
N ILE A 98 -5.95 6.69 -10.74
CA ILE A 98 -5.31 7.34 -9.61
C ILE A 98 -6.17 7.09 -8.38
N GLY A 99 -5.60 6.40 -7.40
CA GLY A 99 -6.19 6.11 -6.10
C GLY A 99 -5.57 6.91 -4.96
N LEU A 100 -6.37 7.20 -3.95
CA LEU A 100 -5.95 7.70 -2.65
C LEU A 100 -6.45 6.75 -1.57
N ALA A 101 -5.62 6.49 -0.57
CA ALA A 101 -5.99 5.67 0.58
C ALA A 101 -5.48 6.29 1.89
N LEU A 102 -6.37 6.42 2.87
CA LEU A 102 -6.09 6.96 4.19
C LEU A 102 -6.46 5.91 5.26
N PRO A 103 -5.47 5.29 5.91
CA PRO A 103 -5.70 4.35 6.99
C PRO A 103 -5.89 5.09 8.33
N LEU A 104 -6.88 4.64 9.11
CA LEU A 104 -7.19 5.08 10.45
C LEU A 104 -7.15 3.86 11.38
N PHE A 105 -6.60 4.04 12.57
CA PHE A 105 -6.39 2.97 13.53
C PHE A 105 -6.94 3.34 14.90
N MET A 106 -7.49 2.34 15.57
CA MET A 106 -7.73 2.37 17.00
C MET A 106 -6.96 1.19 17.60
N SER A 107 -5.99 1.50 18.44
CA SER A 107 -5.07 0.50 19.00
C SER A 107 -5.11 0.53 20.52
N SER A 108 -4.78 -0.60 21.13
CA SER A 108 -4.42 -0.66 22.54
C SER A 108 -3.31 -1.66 22.79
N GLY A 109 -2.47 -1.39 23.79
CA GLY A 109 -1.36 -2.24 24.20
C GLY A 109 -1.11 -2.19 25.70
N ASP A 110 -0.25 -3.09 26.18
CA ASP A 110 0.16 -3.11 27.58
C ASP A 110 1.07 -1.91 27.89
N GLU A 111 1.16 -1.53 29.17
CA GLU A 111 2.11 -0.51 29.60
C GLU A 111 3.56 -0.95 29.26
N PRO A 112 4.40 -0.06 28.69
CA PRO A 112 5.77 -0.41 28.37
C PRO A 112 6.53 -0.81 29.63
N LEU A 113 7.24 -1.94 29.58
CA LEU A 113 8.22 -2.26 30.62
C LEU A 113 9.29 -1.15 30.64
N LYS A 114 9.58 -0.60 31.83
CA LYS A 114 10.57 0.49 32.04
C LYS A 114 11.96 0.22 31.44
N THR A 115 12.26 -1.03 31.10
CA THR A 115 13.54 -1.50 30.57
C THR A 115 13.55 -1.72 29.06
N THR A 116 12.49 -1.33 28.33
CA THR A 116 12.39 -1.57 26.89
C THR A 116 12.40 -0.27 26.08
N PRO A 117 13.02 -0.25 24.88
CA PRO A 117 13.16 0.95 24.04
C PRO A 117 11.87 1.32 23.27
N TRP A 118 10.73 0.70 23.58
CA TRP A 118 9.49 0.91 22.85
C TRP A 118 8.87 2.27 23.17
N PRO A 119 8.14 2.87 22.21
CA PRO A 119 7.39 4.10 22.45
C PRO A 119 6.40 3.94 23.62
N LYS A 120 5.92 5.08 24.14
CA LYS A 120 4.84 5.11 25.14
C LYS A 120 3.66 4.23 24.71
N GLN A 121 2.86 3.80 25.69
CA GLN A 121 1.67 2.94 25.49
C GLN A 121 0.89 3.29 24.22
N VAL A 122 0.62 2.28 23.39
CA VAL A 122 0.00 2.40 22.07
C VAL A 122 -1.52 2.36 22.24
N ASP A 123 -2.06 3.34 22.95
CA ASP A 123 -3.49 3.44 23.24
C ASP A 123 -4.13 4.63 22.49
N GLY A 124 -5.26 4.35 21.86
CA GLY A 124 -6.14 5.35 21.27
C GLY A 124 -6.13 5.38 19.74
N PHE A 125 -6.57 6.52 19.21
CA PHE A 125 -6.75 6.75 17.78
C PHE A 125 -5.48 7.27 17.12
N SER A 126 -5.19 6.79 15.92
CA SER A 126 -4.07 7.25 15.09
C SER A 126 -4.41 7.20 13.62
N LEU A 127 -3.78 8.09 12.84
CA LEU A 127 -3.76 8.00 11.38
C LEU A 127 -2.50 7.23 10.98
N GLY A 128 -2.58 6.49 9.88
CA GLY A 128 -1.38 6.01 9.19
C GLY A 128 -0.97 6.93 8.05
N ASP A 129 -0.06 6.44 7.23
CA ASP A 129 0.46 7.17 6.08
C ASP A 129 -0.58 7.27 4.96
N LEU A 130 -0.81 8.50 4.49
CA LEU A 130 -1.60 8.75 3.29
C LEU A 130 -0.89 8.11 2.11
N ARG A 131 -1.64 7.39 1.27
CA ARG A 131 -1.12 6.73 0.09
C ARG A 131 -1.74 7.28 -1.18
N LEU A 132 -0.88 7.61 -2.14
CA LEU A 132 -1.22 7.83 -3.54
C LEU A 132 -0.88 6.56 -4.32
N SER A 133 -1.86 6.00 -5.01
CA SER A 133 -1.74 4.79 -5.82
C SER A 133 -1.97 5.15 -7.28
N LEU A 134 -1.05 4.78 -8.16
CA LEU A 134 -1.14 5.02 -9.59
C LEU A 134 -1.14 3.68 -10.29
N LYS A 135 -2.04 3.47 -11.25
CA LYS A 135 -2.06 2.24 -12.04
C LYS A 135 -2.25 2.55 -13.51
N GLY A 136 -1.37 2.01 -14.35
CA GLY A 136 -1.42 2.13 -15.80
C GLY A 136 -1.52 0.77 -16.46
N THR A 137 -2.55 0.56 -17.28
CA THR A 137 -2.77 -0.67 -18.05
C THR A 137 -2.18 -0.53 -19.46
N PHE A 138 -1.33 -1.48 -19.85
CA PHE A 138 -0.71 -1.53 -21.18
C PHE A 138 -1.40 -2.52 -22.12
N LEU A 139 -2.00 -3.57 -21.56
CA LEU A 139 -2.68 -4.62 -22.30
C LEU A 139 -3.88 -5.13 -21.51
N GLY A 140 -4.98 -5.40 -22.21
CA GLY A 140 -6.14 -6.08 -21.63
C GLY A 140 -6.95 -5.22 -20.67
N GLY A 141 -7.42 -5.85 -19.60
CA GLY A 141 -8.34 -5.25 -18.63
C GLY A 141 -9.82 -5.50 -18.93
N ASN A 142 -10.67 -5.09 -17.99
CA ASN A 142 -12.14 -5.15 -18.05
C ASN A 142 -12.72 -6.54 -18.29
N GLY A 143 -12.13 -7.54 -17.64
CA GLY A 143 -12.75 -8.87 -17.52
C GLY A 143 -12.57 -9.81 -18.71
N LYS A 144 -11.62 -9.54 -19.63
CA LYS A 144 -11.39 -10.41 -20.79
C LYS A 144 -9.92 -10.57 -21.18
N GLY A 145 -9.45 -11.82 -21.17
CA GLY A 145 -8.15 -12.20 -21.71
C GLY A 145 -7.00 -11.86 -20.78
N PHE A 146 -5.80 -11.79 -21.36
CA PHE A 146 -4.58 -11.43 -20.63
C PHE A 146 -4.49 -9.92 -20.39
N GLY A 147 -4.05 -9.58 -19.19
CA GLY A 147 -3.82 -8.24 -18.71
C GLY A 147 -2.36 -7.98 -18.36
N LEU A 148 -1.88 -6.77 -18.65
CA LEU A 148 -0.57 -6.27 -18.21
C LEU A 148 -0.73 -4.83 -17.72
N ALA A 149 -0.29 -4.56 -16.50
CA ALA A 149 -0.28 -3.22 -15.92
C ALA A 149 0.98 -2.99 -15.08
N LEU A 150 1.26 -1.72 -14.78
CA LEU A 150 2.22 -1.30 -13.77
C LEU A 150 1.47 -0.45 -12.74
N ALA A 151 1.68 -0.75 -11.47
CA ALA A 151 1.14 0.03 -10.36
C ALA A 151 2.27 0.60 -9.50
N GLU A 152 2.06 1.80 -8.97
CA GLU A 152 2.99 2.52 -8.11
C GLU A 152 2.26 3.09 -6.90
N ASP A 153 2.67 2.66 -5.71
CA ASP A 153 2.14 3.15 -4.44
C ASP A 153 3.17 4.04 -3.75
N LEU A 154 2.86 5.32 -3.61
CA LEU A 154 3.61 6.29 -2.82
C LEU A 154 2.92 6.51 -1.48
N SER A 155 3.61 6.22 -0.37
CA SER A 155 3.11 6.50 0.99
C SER A 155 3.86 7.67 1.61
N PHE A 156 3.14 8.64 2.14
CA PHE A 156 3.69 9.87 2.72
C PHE A 156 3.70 9.79 4.25
N PRO A 157 4.75 10.30 4.92
CA PRO A 157 4.92 10.19 6.38
C PRO A 157 3.96 11.13 7.12
N THR A 158 2.66 10.83 7.07
CA THR A 158 1.57 11.62 7.66
C THR A 158 0.94 10.93 8.86
N ALA A 159 1.41 9.73 9.23
CA ALA A 159 0.92 9.00 10.37
C ALA A 159 1.00 9.83 11.67
N THR A 160 -0.02 9.69 12.51
CA THR A 160 -0.12 10.39 13.79
C THR A 160 -0.09 9.40 14.96
N GLY A 161 0.20 9.90 16.16
CA GLY A 161 0.29 9.07 17.36
C GLY A 161 1.62 8.31 17.48
N ASN A 162 1.64 7.25 18.27
CA ASN A 162 2.84 6.47 18.50
C ASN A 162 3.19 5.60 17.28
N ASN A 163 3.94 6.17 16.33
CA ASN A 163 4.99 5.64 15.43
C ASN A 163 4.97 4.19 14.88
N LEU A 164 3.96 3.36 15.16
CA LEU A 164 3.83 1.98 14.69
C LEU A 164 2.85 1.86 13.52
N THR A 165 2.26 2.98 13.08
CA THR A 165 1.22 3.05 12.03
C THR A 165 1.72 3.67 10.72
N GLY A 166 2.99 4.08 10.65
CA GLY A 166 3.57 4.73 9.47
C GLY A 166 5.09 4.70 9.45
N ASP A 167 5.65 5.05 8.29
CA ASP A 167 7.07 5.11 8.00
C ASP A 167 7.61 6.55 8.22
N LYS A 168 8.91 6.69 8.53
CA LYS A 168 9.51 8.02 8.79
C LYS A 168 9.62 8.90 7.53
N LEU A 169 9.70 8.26 6.37
CA LEU A 169 9.99 8.90 5.09
C LEU A 169 9.04 8.36 4.04
N VAL A 170 8.97 9.07 2.91
CA VAL A 170 8.19 8.61 1.77
C VAL A 170 8.68 7.21 1.35
N THR A 171 7.74 6.29 1.17
CA THR A 171 8.01 4.96 0.62
C THR A 171 7.33 4.79 -0.72
N SER A 172 7.96 4.01 -1.59
CA SER A 172 7.50 3.73 -2.95
C SER A 172 7.40 2.22 -3.13
N THR A 173 6.32 1.74 -3.74
CA THR A 173 6.15 0.32 -4.08
C THR A 173 5.70 0.20 -5.52
N THR A 174 6.60 -0.28 -6.36
CA THR A 174 6.32 -0.55 -7.77
C THR A 174 5.91 -2.00 -7.95
N ASN A 175 4.81 -2.26 -8.63
CA ASN A 175 4.30 -3.59 -8.93
C ASN A 175 4.12 -3.77 -10.43
N LEU A 176 4.74 -4.81 -10.98
CA LEU A 176 4.37 -5.35 -12.29
C LEU A 176 3.19 -6.30 -12.11
N VAL A 177 2.12 -6.09 -12.89
CA VAL A 177 0.85 -6.78 -12.76
C VAL A 177 0.59 -7.60 -14.01
N LEU A 178 0.37 -8.90 -13.82
CA LEU A 178 -0.08 -9.81 -14.86
C LEU A 178 -1.37 -10.46 -14.41
N ASP A 179 -2.39 -10.46 -15.26
CA ASP A 179 -3.63 -11.18 -14.97
C ASP A 179 -4.21 -11.90 -16.19
N TYR A 180 -5.12 -12.80 -15.90
CA TYR A 180 -6.00 -13.40 -16.87
C TYR A 180 -7.44 -13.37 -16.36
N SER A 181 -8.31 -12.79 -17.17
CA SER A 181 -9.71 -12.54 -16.82
C SER A 181 -10.68 -13.23 -17.77
N THR A 182 -11.74 -13.82 -17.22
CA THR A 182 -12.86 -14.41 -17.96
C THR A 182 -14.19 -13.98 -17.33
N LYS A 183 -15.33 -14.39 -17.91
CA LYS A 183 -16.66 -14.02 -17.42
C LYS A 183 -16.99 -14.38 -15.95
N GLY A 184 -16.19 -15.21 -15.28
CA GLY A 184 -16.44 -15.57 -13.87
C GLY A 184 -15.19 -15.80 -13.03
N TRP A 185 -14.01 -15.70 -13.63
CA TRP A 185 -12.74 -15.98 -12.95
C TRP A 185 -11.73 -14.91 -13.33
N VAL A 186 -11.00 -14.44 -12.32
CA VAL A 186 -9.81 -13.60 -12.50
C VAL A 186 -8.68 -14.25 -11.71
N ALA A 187 -7.51 -14.33 -12.35
CA ALA A 187 -6.27 -14.76 -11.71
C ALA A 187 -5.23 -13.69 -11.95
N ALA A 188 -4.60 -13.20 -10.89
CA ALA A 188 -3.63 -12.11 -10.95
C ALA A 188 -2.36 -12.48 -10.18
N ILE A 189 -1.22 -12.06 -10.72
CA ILE A 189 0.10 -12.19 -10.12
C ILE A 189 0.72 -10.80 -10.11
N ASN A 190 1.32 -10.42 -8.98
CA ASN A 190 1.99 -9.14 -8.82
C ASN A 190 3.45 -9.40 -8.42
N LEU A 191 4.38 -8.75 -9.11
CA LEU A 191 5.80 -8.75 -8.76
C LEU A 191 6.17 -7.34 -8.30
N GLY A 192 6.35 -7.20 -6.99
CA GLY A 192 6.53 -5.91 -6.34
C GLY A 192 7.93 -5.68 -5.78
N VAL A 193 8.42 -4.45 -5.88
CA VAL A 193 9.61 -3.97 -5.17
C VAL A 193 9.22 -2.77 -4.33
N ARG A 194 9.54 -2.82 -3.03
CA ARG A 194 9.29 -1.71 -2.11
C ARG A 194 10.59 -1.00 -1.75
N ALA A 195 10.72 0.24 -2.21
CA ALA A 195 11.76 1.15 -1.79
C ALA A 195 11.34 1.84 -0.48
N LYS A 196 12.04 1.50 0.59
CA LYS A 196 11.90 2.11 1.91
C LYS A 196 13.27 2.62 2.36
N LYS A 197 13.34 3.89 2.73
CA LYS A 197 14.56 4.42 3.34
C LYS A 197 14.57 4.00 4.81
N THR A 198 15.34 2.96 5.10
CA THR A 198 15.69 2.62 6.48
C THR A 198 16.49 3.79 7.02
N VAL A 199 15.93 4.45 8.03
CA VAL A 199 16.73 5.27 8.94
C VAL A 199 17.31 4.26 9.91
#